data_AF-A0A350NUQ3-F1
#
_entry.id   AF-A0A350NUQ3-F1
#
_cell.length_a   1.000
_cell.length_b   1.000
_cell.length_c   1.000
_cell.angle_alpha   90.00
_cell.angle_beta   90.00
_cell.angle_gamma   90.00
#
_symmetry.space_group_name_H-M   'P 1'
#
loop_
_entity.id
_entity.type
_entity.pdbx_description
1 polymer ?
#
loop_
_entity_poly.entity_id
_entity_poly.type
_entity_poly.pdbx_seq_one_letter_code
_entity_poly.pdbx_strand_id
1 'polypeptide(L)'
;RPINPTIFEYLRRHGGYSATDVWFVGNGIGNSTPLLNHSAHPDYGAAYAGNFFAPTVTFGSTGNQFMADAKIYHPENELTPMYKLKTFLDLQFQSLTTAGGGLGNTEDEKQNIKAFMKAMYAKVSDGTLDLPPVTDNGDLYTMGFAVEVLKWFKPAFMMVNLSAVDSCHSNFSNYLAALHRADHAVGHLWNSIQTSIPELSGQTSIICTPECGRNLQPNNILDQNEWLAFDHSDSNSLRAWTAMAGSGIPAGLSVGSEANPVGRVSDSMMTVADLLGVKPEVQAAGMIAPGTMSLLDQI
;
A
#
# COMPACT_ATOMS: atom_id res chain seq x y z
N ARG A 1 10.53 -10.88 -5.45
CA ARG A 1 10.78 -10.14 -4.19
C ARG A 1 11.99 -9.24 -4.40
N PRO A 2 12.03 -8.05 -3.78
CA PRO A 2 13.23 -7.21 -3.83
C PRO A 2 14.39 -7.89 -3.11
N ILE A 3 15.61 -7.65 -3.59
CA ILE A 3 16.84 -8.16 -2.98
C ILE A 3 17.23 -7.33 -1.75
N ASN A 4 16.92 -6.03 -1.79
CA ASN A 4 17.21 -5.09 -0.71
C ASN A 4 16.00 -4.89 0.22
N PRO A 5 16.22 -4.52 1.49
CA PRO A 5 15.16 -4.33 2.47
C PRO A 5 14.15 -3.26 2.05
N THR A 6 12.90 -3.51 2.40
CA THR A 6 11.78 -2.59 2.26
C THR A 6 11.73 -1.62 3.44
N ILE A 7 10.96 -0.54 3.30
CA ILE A 7 10.73 0.39 4.40
C ILE A 7 10.13 -0.29 5.64
N PHE A 8 9.26 -1.28 5.45
CA PHE A 8 8.67 -2.04 6.55
C PHE A 8 9.74 -2.74 7.39
N GLU A 9 10.71 -3.35 6.71
CA GLU A 9 11.80 -4.07 7.36
C GLU A 9 12.73 -3.13 8.11
N TYR A 10 13.02 -1.95 7.53
CA TYR A 10 13.79 -0.92 8.21
C TYR A 10 13.09 -0.39 9.46
N LEU A 11 11.80 -0.06 9.37
CA LEU A 11 11.02 0.41 10.50
C LEU A 11 10.99 -0.63 11.61
N ARG A 12 10.60 -1.88 11.30
CA ARG A 12 10.49 -2.92 12.34
C ARG A 12 11.83 -3.30 12.96
N ARG A 13 12.89 -3.41 12.15
CA ARG A 13 14.20 -3.84 12.65
C ARG A 13 14.93 -2.73 13.40
N HIS A 14 14.91 -1.50 12.88
CA HIS A 14 15.72 -0.40 13.40
C HIS A 14 14.94 0.58 14.26
N GLY A 15 13.66 0.80 13.95
CA GLY A 15 12.76 1.65 14.74
C GLY A 15 12.03 0.92 15.86
N GLY A 16 12.12 -0.41 15.93
CA GLY A 16 11.45 -1.21 16.97
C GLY A 16 9.92 -1.26 16.84
N TYR A 17 9.38 -0.87 15.69
CA TYR A 17 7.94 -0.92 15.43
C TYR A 17 7.40 -2.36 15.45
N SER A 18 6.21 -2.53 16.02
CA SER A 18 5.52 -3.81 16.06
C SER A 18 5.04 -4.22 14.65
N ALA A 19 4.55 -5.45 14.50
CA ALA A 19 4.06 -5.89 13.20
C ALA A 19 2.79 -5.13 12.81
N THR A 20 1.90 -4.85 13.78
CA THR A 20 0.67 -4.08 13.54
C THR A 20 0.87 -2.56 13.41
N ASP A 21 2.09 -2.05 13.64
CA ASP A 21 2.44 -0.64 13.37
C ASP A 21 2.75 -0.37 11.90
N VAL A 22 2.89 -1.42 11.07
CA VAL A 22 3.29 -1.27 9.67
C VAL A 22 2.42 -2.09 8.71
N TRP A 23 1.76 -1.40 7.78
CA TRP A 23 0.77 -2.01 6.88
C TRP A 23 1.05 -1.73 5.41
N PHE A 24 0.79 -2.73 4.58
CA PHE A 24 0.73 -2.58 3.14
C PHE A 24 -0.66 -2.98 2.64
N VAL A 25 -1.47 -2.01 2.27
CA VAL A 25 -2.81 -2.21 1.72
C VAL A 25 -2.73 -2.22 0.18
N GLY A 26 -2.91 -3.40 -0.41
CA GLY A 26 -2.83 -3.61 -1.86
C GLY A 26 -4.21 -3.75 -2.51
N ASN A 27 -4.38 -3.22 -3.71
CA ASN A 27 -5.61 -3.36 -4.50
C ASN A 27 -5.77 -4.71 -5.23
N GLY A 28 -4.84 -5.64 -5.03
CA GLY A 28 -4.85 -6.97 -5.61
C GLY A 28 -3.66 -7.82 -5.17
N ILE A 29 -3.59 -9.04 -5.69
CA ILE A 29 -2.49 -10.01 -5.47
C ILE A 29 -1.74 -10.37 -6.76
N GLY A 30 -2.03 -9.63 -7.85
CA GLY A 30 -1.38 -9.85 -9.13
C GLY A 30 0.08 -9.40 -9.14
N ASN A 31 0.81 -9.88 -10.13
CA ASN A 31 2.20 -9.47 -10.39
C ASN A 31 3.09 -9.59 -9.15
N SER A 32 3.91 -8.57 -8.91
CA SER A 32 4.86 -8.53 -7.80
C SER A 32 4.35 -7.77 -6.58
N THR A 33 3.13 -7.19 -6.62
CA THR A 33 2.59 -6.36 -5.52
C THR A 33 2.64 -7.06 -4.15
N PRO A 34 2.13 -8.30 -3.96
CA PRO A 34 2.21 -8.96 -2.65
C PRO A 34 3.65 -9.30 -2.23
N LEU A 35 4.62 -9.20 -3.14
CA LEU A 35 6.03 -9.49 -2.87
C LEU A 35 6.80 -8.29 -2.31
N LEU A 36 6.20 -7.09 -2.26
CA LEU A 36 6.87 -5.85 -1.83
C LEU A 36 6.74 -5.57 -0.33
N ASN A 37 6.09 -6.45 0.44
CA ASN A 37 5.98 -6.29 1.89
C ASN A 37 7.25 -6.70 2.65
N HIS A 38 8.18 -7.41 2.01
CA HIS A 38 9.53 -7.68 2.52
C HIS A 38 10.48 -8.17 1.40
N SER A 39 11.77 -8.08 1.69
CA SER A 39 12.88 -8.49 0.85
C SER A 39 13.25 -9.97 0.99
N ALA A 40 14.13 -10.44 0.11
CA ALA A 40 14.80 -11.73 0.24
C ALA A 40 16.17 -11.62 0.94
N HIS A 41 16.48 -10.49 1.59
CA HIS A 41 17.78 -10.25 2.21
C HIS A 41 17.97 -11.14 3.46
N PRO A 42 19.12 -11.83 3.63
CA PRO A 42 19.34 -12.76 4.75
C PRO A 42 19.21 -12.14 6.15
N ASP A 43 19.67 -10.91 6.31
CA ASP A 43 19.58 -10.20 7.60
C ASP A 43 18.21 -9.55 7.84
N TYR A 44 17.33 -9.56 6.84
CA TYR A 44 15.97 -9.04 6.94
C TYR A 44 14.97 -10.13 6.55
N GLY A 45 13.87 -9.79 5.89
CA GLY A 45 12.89 -10.72 5.36
C GLY A 45 11.61 -10.79 6.20
N ALA A 46 10.95 -11.95 6.14
CA ALA A 46 9.58 -12.12 6.62
C ALA A 46 9.36 -11.72 8.09
N ALA A 47 10.37 -11.90 8.96
CA ALA A 47 10.31 -11.54 10.37
C ALA A 47 10.06 -10.04 10.60
N TYR A 48 10.44 -9.19 9.64
CA TYR A 48 10.29 -7.74 9.67
C TYR A 48 9.37 -7.22 8.55
N ALA A 49 8.56 -8.09 7.95
CA ALA A 49 7.65 -7.71 6.88
C ALA A 49 6.52 -6.78 7.34
N GLY A 50 6.00 -5.98 6.41
CA GLY A 50 4.73 -5.28 6.59
C GLY A 50 3.54 -6.24 6.56
N ASN A 51 2.51 -5.98 7.36
CA ASN A 51 1.24 -6.70 7.26
C ASN A 51 0.58 -6.37 5.92
N PHE A 52 0.57 -7.33 4.99
CA PHE A 52 -0.04 -7.16 3.69
C PHE A 52 -1.52 -7.48 3.73
N PHE A 53 -2.34 -6.57 3.21
CA PHE A 53 -3.79 -6.70 3.18
C PHE A 53 -4.33 -6.35 1.79
N ALA A 54 -4.97 -7.33 1.15
CA ALA A 54 -5.60 -7.17 -0.16
C ALA A 54 -7.14 -7.25 -0.04
N PRO A 55 -7.85 -6.16 0.29
CA PRO A 55 -9.28 -6.17 0.56
C PRO A 55 -10.13 -6.59 -0.64
N THR A 56 -9.79 -6.16 -1.85
CA THR A 56 -10.53 -6.53 -3.08
C THR A 56 -10.50 -8.03 -3.36
N VAL A 57 -9.46 -8.72 -2.91
CA VAL A 57 -9.33 -10.18 -3.00
C VAL A 57 -10.06 -10.85 -1.84
N THR A 58 -9.87 -10.32 -0.63
CA THR A 58 -10.42 -10.86 0.62
C THR A 58 -11.94 -10.81 0.68
N PHE A 59 -12.53 -9.70 0.22
CA PHE A 59 -13.98 -9.45 0.26
C PHE A 59 -14.62 -9.50 -1.13
N GLY A 60 -13.83 -9.80 -2.17
CA GLY A 60 -14.31 -10.00 -3.53
C GLY A 60 -14.75 -11.44 -3.82
N SER A 61 -14.95 -11.75 -5.11
CA SER A 61 -15.37 -13.08 -5.57
C SER A 61 -14.45 -14.20 -5.12
N THR A 62 -13.13 -13.99 -5.16
CA THR A 62 -12.13 -14.97 -4.71
C THR A 62 -12.31 -15.31 -3.24
N GLY A 63 -12.31 -14.30 -2.36
CA GLY A 63 -12.55 -14.51 -0.93
C GLY A 63 -13.89 -15.18 -0.66
N ASN A 64 -14.95 -14.73 -1.33
CA ASN A 64 -16.27 -15.38 -1.24
C ASN A 64 -16.25 -16.83 -1.71
N GLN A 65 -15.49 -17.21 -2.74
CA GLN A 65 -15.41 -18.61 -3.16
C GLN A 65 -14.79 -19.50 -2.08
N PHE A 66 -13.80 -18.99 -1.35
CA PHE A 66 -13.18 -19.71 -0.24
C PHE A 66 -13.97 -19.61 1.08
N MET A 67 -14.91 -18.66 1.20
CA MET A 67 -15.70 -18.36 2.41
C MET A 67 -17.20 -18.67 2.30
N ALA A 68 -17.79 -18.84 1.12
CA ALA A 68 -19.23 -19.07 0.92
C ALA A 68 -19.65 -20.45 1.45
N ASP A 69 -18.73 -21.41 1.45
CA ASP A 69 -18.95 -22.69 2.11
C ASP A 69 -18.91 -22.57 3.64
N ALA A 70 -18.39 -21.46 4.22
CA ALA A 70 -18.14 -21.27 5.66
C ALA A 70 -19.39 -21.01 6.54
N LYS A 71 -20.61 -21.06 6.00
CA LYS A 71 -21.82 -20.52 6.67
C LYS A 71 -22.64 -21.48 7.55
N ILE A 72 -22.25 -22.74 7.73
CA ILE A 72 -22.93 -23.64 8.69
C ILE A 72 -21.88 -24.45 9.46
N TYR A 73 -21.33 -23.93 10.57
CA TYR A 73 -20.39 -24.73 11.37
C TYR A 73 -20.62 -24.62 12.87
N HIS A 74 -20.86 -25.79 13.47
CA HIS A 74 -20.87 -26.00 14.91
C HIS A 74 -19.44 -26.10 15.46
N PRO A 75 -19.19 -25.68 16.72
CA PRO A 75 -17.84 -25.45 17.27
C PRO A 75 -16.94 -26.69 17.39
N GLU A 76 -17.50 -27.89 17.27
CA GLU A 76 -16.87 -29.11 17.74
C GLU A 76 -16.35 -30.01 16.60
N ASN A 77 -16.80 -29.80 15.35
CA ASN A 77 -16.59 -30.79 14.28
C ASN A 77 -15.68 -30.38 13.13
N GLU A 78 -15.34 -29.11 12.90
CA GLU A 78 -14.69 -28.75 11.63
C GLU A 78 -13.54 -27.75 11.76
N LEU A 79 -12.38 -28.26 12.17
CA LEU A 79 -11.08 -27.61 12.00
C LEU A 79 -10.70 -27.44 10.52
N THR A 80 -11.29 -28.22 9.60
CA THR A 80 -10.90 -28.32 8.19
C THR A 80 -11.20 -27.09 7.32
N PRO A 81 -12.37 -26.42 7.39
CA PRO A 81 -12.62 -25.15 6.71
C PRO A 81 -11.75 -24.02 7.25
N MET A 82 -11.49 -23.98 8.56
CA MET A 82 -10.46 -23.12 9.15
C MET A 82 -9.08 -23.43 8.59
N TYR A 83 -8.73 -24.70 8.38
CA TYR A 83 -7.50 -25.10 7.70
C TYR A 83 -7.49 -24.72 6.23
N LYS A 84 -8.63 -24.63 5.53
CA LYS A 84 -8.71 -24.17 4.12
C LYS A 84 -8.62 -22.66 3.98
N LEU A 85 -9.21 -21.89 4.90
CA LEU A 85 -8.96 -20.45 5.01
C LEU A 85 -7.51 -20.19 5.42
N LYS A 86 -7.01 -20.94 6.41
CA LYS A 86 -5.58 -20.99 6.72
C LYS A 86 -4.79 -21.44 5.50
N THR A 87 -5.26 -22.33 4.62
CA THR A 87 -4.53 -22.72 3.40
C THR A 87 -4.60 -21.65 2.32
N PHE A 88 -5.69 -20.91 2.18
CA PHE A 88 -5.79 -19.77 1.26
C PHE A 88 -4.90 -18.62 1.74
N LEU A 89 -5.02 -18.25 3.02
CA LEU A 89 -4.12 -17.33 3.69
C LEU A 89 -2.69 -17.87 3.64
N ASP A 90 -2.43 -19.14 3.95
CA ASP A 90 -1.13 -19.82 3.85
C ASP A 90 -0.68 -20.03 2.41
N LEU A 91 -1.50 -19.86 1.38
CA LEU A 91 -1.07 -19.88 -0.03
C LEU A 91 -0.65 -18.47 -0.44
N GLN A 92 -1.37 -17.45 0.03
CA GLN A 92 -0.94 -16.06 0.00
C GLN A 92 0.36 -15.87 0.84
N PHE A 93 0.45 -16.57 1.98
CA PHE A 93 1.58 -16.64 2.91
C PHE A 93 2.56 -17.77 2.59
N GLN A 94 2.32 -18.68 1.64
CA GLN A 94 3.31 -19.73 1.29
C GLN A 94 4.43 -19.11 0.49
N SER A 95 4.10 -18.08 -0.29
CA SER A 95 5.09 -17.16 -0.84
C SER A 95 5.96 -16.49 0.24
N LEU A 96 5.45 -16.39 1.49
CA LEU A 96 6.12 -15.87 2.68
C LEU A 96 6.86 -16.97 3.48
N THR A 97 6.41 -18.23 3.46
CA THR A 97 6.99 -19.33 4.26
C THR A 97 8.01 -20.19 3.54
N THR A 98 8.19 -20.11 2.20
CA THR A 98 9.30 -20.83 1.53
C THR A 98 10.68 -20.36 2.01
N ALA A 99 10.76 -19.24 2.74
CA ALA A 99 11.94 -18.69 3.39
C ALA A 99 12.01 -18.94 4.93
N GLY A 100 11.08 -19.70 5.52
CA GLY A 100 11.25 -20.25 6.88
C GLY A 100 10.98 -19.33 8.07
N GLY A 101 10.19 -18.25 7.94
CA GLY A 101 9.80 -17.39 9.06
C GLY A 101 8.36 -16.89 8.98
N GLY A 102 7.66 -16.82 10.11
CA GLY A 102 6.37 -16.11 10.18
C GLY A 102 6.56 -14.59 10.13
N LEU A 103 5.48 -13.83 9.88
CA LEU A 103 5.48 -12.36 9.84
C LEU A 103 5.96 -11.65 11.13
N GLY A 104 6.28 -12.40 12.20
CA GLY A 104 6.68 -11.84 13.48
C GLY A 104 5.54 -11.19 14.28
N ASN A 105 4.27 -11.37 13.88
CA ASN A 105 3.12 -10.99 14.70
C ASN A 105 3.09 -11.82 16.00
N THR A 106 2.97 -11.14 17.13
CA THR A 106 2.65 -11.72 18.44
C THR A 106 1.26 -12.37 18.44
N GLU A 107 0.94 -13.15 19.47
CA GLU A 107 -0.38 -13.77 19.55
C GLU A 107 -1.50 -12.71 19.71
N ASP A 108 -1.28 -11.69 20.53
CA ASP A 108 -2.23 -10.59 20.71
C ASP A 108 -2.48 -9.83 19.41
N GLU A 109 -1.42 -9.55 18.63
CA GLU A 109 -1.56 -8.94 17.31
C GLU A 109 -2.38 -9.80 16.35
N LYS A 110 -2.17 -11.13 16.33
CA LYS A 110 -2.99 -12.04 15.52
C LYS A 110 -4.45 -12.02 15.94
N GLN A 111 -4.74 -11.97 17.24
CA GLN A 111 -6.12 -11.90 17.73
C GLN A 111 -6.76 -10.55 17.37
N ASN A 112 -6.00 -9.45 17.44
CA ASN A 112 -6.46 -8.13 17.03
C ASN A 112 -6.77 -8.08 15.52
N ILE A 113 -5.90 -8.67 14.68
CA ILE A 113 -6.15 -8.81 13.23
C ILE A 113 -7.40 -9.64 12.96
N LYS A 114 -7.63 -10.75 13.68
CA LYS A 114 -8.87 -11.53 13.54
C LYS A 114 -10.11 -10.72 13.92
N ALA A 115 -10.04 -9.92 14.98
CA ALA A 115 -11.13 -9.05 15.41
C ALA A 115 -11.45 -7.98 14.36
N PHE A 116 -10.41 -7.34 13.80
CA PHE A 116 -10.54 -6.42 12.68
C PHE A 116 -11.23 -7.08 11.48
N MET A 117 -10.76 -8.26 11.05
CA MET A 117 -11.34 -8.98 9.91
C MET A 117 -12.82 -9.30 10.13
N LYS A 118 -13.19 -9.75 11.33
CA LYS A 118 -14.59 -9.99 11.70
C LYS A 118 -15.43 -8.72 11.59
N ALA A 119 -14.92 -7.59 12.08
CA ALA A 119 -15.61 -6.30 11.98
C ALA A 119 -15.76 -5.86 10.51
N MET A 120 -14.74 -6.07 9.68
CA MET A 120 -14.79 -5.75 8.25
C MET A 120 -15.83 -6.58 7.50
N TYR A 121 -15.96 -7.87 7.77
CA TYR A 121 -17.03 -8.70 7.19
C TYR A 121 -18.42 -8.18 7.55
N ALA A 122 -18.62 -7.75 8.80
CA ALA A 122 -19.88 -7.13 9.21
C ALA A 122 -20.14 -5.83 8.44
N LYS A 123 -19.15 -4.94 8.36
CA LYS A 123 -19.27 -3.68 7.61
C LYS A 123 -19.56 -3.88 6.12
N VAL A 124 -18.92 -4.86 5.49
CA VAL A 124 -19.18 -5.23 4.08
C VAL A 124 -20.61 -5.72 3.92
N SER A 125 -21.07 -6.62 4.81
CA SER A 125 -22.43 -7.16 4.79
C SER A 125 -23.49 -6.07 4.99
N ASP A 126 -23.22 -5.12 5.88
CA ASP A 126 -24.14 -4.05 6.24
C ASP A 126 -24.07 -2.84 5.29
N GLY A 127 -23.09 -2.81 4.37
CA GLY A 127 -22.87 -1.68 3.47
C GLY A 127 -22.40 -0.40 4.18
N THR A 128 -21.65 -0.53 5.27
CA THR A 128 -21.24 0.58 6.15
C THR A 128 -19.74 0.90 6.11
N LEU A 129 -19.04 0.43 5.08
CA LEU A 129 -17.65 0.83 4.83
C LEU A 129 -17.57 2.32 4.49
N ASP A 130 -16.56 3.00 5.04
CA ASP A 130 -16.26 4.40 4.73
C ASP A 130 -15.58 4.54 3.38
N LEU A 131 -16.37 4.40 2.32
CA LEU A 131 -15.92 4.44 0.92
C LEU A 131 -15.87 5.87 0.39
N PRO A 132 -14.95 6.18 -0.55
CA PRO A 132 -15.02 7.41 -1.32
C PRO A 132 -16.40 7.57 -1.98
N PRO A 133 -16.98 8.78 -2.03
CA PRO A 133 -18.30 9.06 -2.60
C PRO A 133 -18.60 8.42 -3.95
N VAL A 134 -17.58 8.32 -4.82
CA VAL A 134 -17.63 7.50 -6.03
C VAL A 134 -16.67 6.34 -5.84
N THR A 135 -17.20 5.11 -5.90
CA THR A 135 -16.45 3.87 -5.79
C THR A 135 -16.83 2.94 -6.94
N ASP A 136 -16.12 3.07 -8.05
CA ASP A 136 -16.40 2.37 -9.31
C ASP A 136 -15.22 1.54 -9.82
N ASN A 137 -14.11 1.47 -9.07
CA ASN A 137 -13.00 0.57 -9.34
C ASN A 137 -12.34 0.05 -8.04
N GLY A 138 -11.41 -0.90 -8.19
CA GLY A 138 -10.75 -1.57 -7.08
C GLY A 138 -9.88 -0.65 -6.19
N ASP A 139 -9.34 0.44 -6.72
CA ASP A 139 -8.53 1.41 -5.96
C ASP A 139 -9.38 2.13 -4.91
N LEU A 140 -10.57 2.60 -5.28
CA LEU A 140 -11.49 3.29 -4.36
C LEU A 140 -11.96 2.35 -3.25
N TYR A 141 -12.26 1.09 -3.61
CA TYR A 141 -12.63 0.08 -2.63
C TYR A 141 -11.48 -0.18 -1.66
N THR A 142 -10.25 -0.32 -2.18
CA THR A 142 -9.03 -0.47 -1.38
C THR A 142 -8.82 0.71 -0.44
N MET A 143 -9.09 1.92 -0.90
CA MET A 143 -8.95 3.13 -0.09
C MET A 143 -9.90 3.17 1.11
N GLY A 144 -11.16 2.72 0.94
CA GLY A 144 -12.08 2.63 2.07
C GLY A 144 -11.60 1.65 3.15
N PHE A 145 -10.98 0.53 2.75
CA PHE A 145 -10.35 -0.38 3.70
C PHE A 145 -9.09 0.20 4.34
N ALA A 146 -8.30 1.00 3.62
CA ALA A 146 -7.17 1.72 4.20
C ALA A 146 -7.63 2.68 5.31
N VAL A 147 -8.76 3.37 5.13
CA VAL A 147 -9.39 4.18 6.18
C VAL A 147 -9.77 3.31 7.39
N GLU A 148 -10.32 2.11 7.18
CA GLU A 148 -10.66 1.21 8.28
C GLU A 148 -9.43 0.67 9.03
N VAL A 149 -8.32 0.40 8.33
CA VAL A 149 -7.04 0.05 8.95
C VAL A 149 -6.54 1.19 9.83
N LEU A 150 -6.60 2.44 9.34
CA LEU A 150 -6.23 3.62 10.13
C LEU A 150 -7.11 3.81 11.36
N LYS A 151 -8.44 3.64 11.23
CA LYS A 151 -9.38 3.73 12.36
C LYS A 151 -9.11 2.68 13.44
N TRP A 152 -8.79 1.45 13.03
CA TRP A 152 -8.62 0.32 13.94
C TRP A 152 -7.24 0.25 14.57
N PHE A 153 -6.18 0.28 13.76
CA PHE A 153 -4.81 0.04 14.20
C PHE A 153 -4.02 1.30 14.48
N LYS A 154 -4.35 2.42 13.81
CA LYS A 154 -3.60 3.69 13.88
C LYS A 154 -2.09 3.45 13.69
N PRO A 155 -1.68 2.73 12.63
CA PRO A 155 -0.30 2.31 12.46
C PRO A 155 0.65 3.50 12.31
N ALA A 156 1.91 3.32 12.72
CA ALA A 156 2.96 4.31 12.50
C ALA A 156 3.26 4.52 11.01
N PHE A 157 3.11 3.47 10.20
CA PHE A 157 3.27 3.55 8.75
C PHE A 157 2.24 2.68 8.01
N MET A 158 1.61 3.26 6.98
CA MET A 158 0.77 2.53 6.04
C MET A 158 1.09 2.94 4.62
N MET A 159 1.35 1.96 3.76
CA MET A 159 1.43 2.14 2.31
C MET A 159 0.13 1.64 1.68
N VAL A 160 -0.42 2.41 0.74
CA VAL A 160 -1.57 2.01 -0.08
C VAL A 160 -1.14 1.96 -1.54
N ASN A 161 -1.37 0.84 -2.23
CA ASN A 161 -1.10 0.72 -3.66
C ASN A 161 -2.37 0.95 -4.47
N LEU A 162 -2.30 1.89 -5.42
CA LEU A 162 -3.34 2.17 -6.40
C LEU A 162 -2.77 1.86 -7.79
N SER A 163 -3.50 1.13 -8.63
CA SER A 163 -2.99 0.68 -9.93
C SER A 163 -3.98 0.81 -11.08
N ALA A 164 -5.17 1.38 -10.88
CA ALA A 164 -6.13 1.58 -11.95
C ALA A 164 -5.59 2.51 -13.06
N VAL A 165 -4.69 3.42 -12.71
CA VAL A 165 -3.94 4.28 -13.64
C VAL A 165 -3.07 3.50 -14.63
N ASP A 166 -2.82 2.22 -14.37
CA ASP A 166 -2.04 1.41 -15.29
C ASP A 166 -2.78 1.04 -16.59
N SER A 167 -4.09 1.33 -16.67
CA SER A 167 -4.86 1.16 -17.91
C SER A 167 -4.31 1.96 -19.10
N CYS A 168 -3.44 2.96 -18.85
CA CYS A 168 -2.86 3.82 -19.88
C CYS A 168 -2.15 3.06 -21.00
N HIS A 169 -1.70 1.82 -20.76
CA HIS A 169 -1.12 0.96 -21.80
C HIS A 169 -2.06 0.71 -22.99
N SER A 170 -3.38 0.78 -22.79
CA SER A 170 -4.36 0.46 -23.82
C SER A 170 -5.59 1.36 -23.84
N ASN A 171 -5.79 2.19 -22.80
CA ASN A 171 -6.97 3.02 -22.65
C ASN A 171 -6.63 4.34 -21.95
N PHE A 172 -6.39 5.39 -22.74
CA PHE A 172 -6.01 6.71 -22.23
C PHE A 172 -7.18 7.41 -21.54
N SER A 173 -8.40 7.28 -22.06
CA SER A 173 -9.61 7.82 -21.45
C SER A 173 -9.84 7.24 -20.05
N ASN A 174 -9.68 5.92 -19.88
CA ASN A 174 -9.78 5.28 -18.58
C ASN A 174 -8.62 5.67 -17.66
N TYR A 175 -7.42 5.90 -18.20
CA TYR A 175 -6.29 6.42 -17.42
C TYR A 175 -6.61 7.79 -16.81
N LEU A 176 -7.17 8.72 -17.58
CA LEU A 176 -7.59 10.02 -17.04
C LEU A 176 -8.70 9.88 -15.99
N ALA A 177 -9.69 9.02 -16.24
CA ALA A 177 -10.74 8.74 -15.26
C ALA A 177 -10.14 8.14 -13.96
N ALA A 178 -9.19 7.22 -14.07
CA ALA A 178 -8.49 6.61 -12.95
C ALA A 178 -7.64 7.62 -12.17
N LEU A 179 -6.99 8.58 -12.85
CA LEU A 179 -6.29 9.69 -12.17
C LEU A 179 -7.24 10.54 -11.33
N HIS A 180 -8.39 10.92 -11.87
CA HIS A 180 -9.41 11.67 -11.10
C HIS A 180 -9.94 10.85 -9.92
N ARG A 181 -10.09 9.53 -10.08
CA ARG A 181 -10.47 8.64 -8.99
C ARG A 181 -9.39 8.55 -7.91
N ALA A 182 -8.12 8.43 -8.30
CA ALA A 182 -7.00 8.40 -7.37
C ALA A 182 -6.89 9.71 -6.57
N ASP A 183 -7.01 10.87 -7.23
CA ASP A 183 -7.04 12.18 -6.56
C ASP A 183 -8.16 12.27 -5.52
N HIS A 184 -9.38 11.89 -5.92
CA HIS A 184 -10.52 11.85 -5.01
C HIS A 184 -10.34 10.85 -3.87
N ALA A 185 -9.72 9.69 -4.11
CA ALA A 185 -9.43 8.69 -3.09
C ALA A 185 -8.43 9.21 -2.04
N VAL A 186 -7.37 9.87 -2.49
CA VAL A 186 -6.38 10.52 -1.61
C VAL A 186 -7.03 11.62 -0.78
N GLY A 187 -7.88 12.44 -1.40
CA GLY A 187 -8.67 13.47 -0.72
C GLY A 187 -9.61 12.87 0.34
N HIS A 188 -10.29 11.76 0.03
CA HIS A 188 -11.14 11.03 0.98
C HIS A 188 -10.33 10.50 2.17
N LEU A 189 -9.22 9.81 1.92
CA LEU A 189 -8.32 9.29 2.96
C LEU A 189 -7.87 10.42 3.89
N TRP A 190 -7.38 11.52 3.32
CA TRP A 190 -6.92 12.67 4.09
C TRP A 190 -8.04 13.28 4.93
N ASN A 191 -9.21 13.48 4.34
CA ASN A 191 -10.37 13.99 5.06
C ASN A 191 -10.80 13.06 6.21
N SER A 192 -10.84 11.74 5.99
CA SER A 192 -11.17 10.76 7.05
C SER A 192 -10.14 10.79 8.18
N ILE A 193 -8.85 10.94 7.89
CA ILE A 193 -7.79 11.13 8.91
C ILE A 193 -8.08 12.38 9.74
N GLN A 194 -8.32 13.52 9.10
CA GLN A 194 -8.46 14.79 9.82
C GLN A 194 -9.77 14.88 10.63
N THR A 195 -10.86 14.27 10.14
CA THR A 195 -12.21 14.46 10.69
C THR A 195 -12.72 13.32 11.54
N SER A 196 -12.23 12.09 11.32
CA SER A 196 -12.80 10.87 11.93
C SER A 196 -11.81 10.07 12.77
N ILE A 197 -10.53 10.46 12.82
CA ILE A 197 -9.49 9.77 13.58
C ILE A 197 -8.72 10.80 14.44
N PRO A 198 -9.25 11.22 15.60
CA PRO A 198 -8.66 12.28 16.42
C PRO A 198 -7.19 12.05 16.79
N GLU A 199 -6.77 10.81 16.99
CA GLU A 199 -5.39 10.46 17.34
C GLU A 199 -4.39 10.68 16.19
N LEU A 200 -4.87 10.74 14.94
CA LEU A 200 -4.05 10.92 13.74
C LEU A 200 -4.21 12.31 13.11
N SER A 201 -5.31 13.00 13.42
CA SER A 201 -5.58 14.37 12.97
C SER A 201 -4.49 15.34 13.44
N GLY A 202 -3.99 16.17 12.52
CA GLY A 202 -2.87 17.08 12.76
C GLY A 202 -1.51 16.43 13.07
N GLN A 203 -1.43 15.10 13.19
CA GLN A 203 -0.21 14.35 13.52
C GLN A 203 0.31 13.51 12.34
N THR A 204 -0.51 13.33 11.30
CA THR A 204 -0.16 12.51 10.14
C THR A 204 0.51 13.32 9.05
N SER A 205 1.50 12.72 8.40
CA SER A 205 2.04 13.17 7.11
C SER A 205 1.56 12.22 6.00
N ILE A 206 1.28 12.75 4.82
CA ILE A 206 0.96 11.97 3.62
C ILE A 206 2.02 12.25 2.55
N ILE A 207 2.47 11.20 1.88
CA ILE A 207 3.37 11.26 0.73
C ILE A 207 2.69 10.52 -0.42
N CYS A 208 2.46 11.23 -1.52
CA CYS A 208 1.88 10.66 -2.75
C CYS A 208 2.93 10.70 -3.85
N THR A 209 3.37 9.53 -4.31
CA THR A 209 4.41 9.37 -5.32
C THR A 209 3.99 8.30 -6.34
N PRO A 210 3.83 8.63 -7.63
CA PRO A 210 3.74 7.64 -8.69
C PRO A 210 5.08 6.89 -8.83
N GLU A 211 5.02 5.58 -9.10
CA GLU A 211 6.25 4.79 -9.28
C GLU A 211 7.02 5.18 -10.56
N CYS A 212 6.30 5.65 -11.58
CA CYS A 212 6.83 6.09 -12.86
C CYS A 212 5.89 7.10 -13.53
N GLY A 213 6.41 7.77 -14.56
CA GLY A 213 5.65 8.55 -15.54
C GLY A 213 5.24 7.70 -16.75
N ARG A 214 5.06 8.35 -17.90
CA ARG A 214 4.69 7.72 -19.18
C ARG A 214 5.67 8.11 -20.28
N ASN A 215 5.68 7.33 -21.36
CA ASN A 215 6.48 7.62 -22.55
C ASN A 215 6.19 9.01 -23.12
N LEU A 216 7.16 9.60 -23.80
CA LEU A 216 6.95 10.90 -24.45
C LEU A 216 6.01 10.77 -25.65
N GLN A 217 6.13 9.66 -26.38
CA GLN A 217 5.31 9.35 -27.54
C GLN A 217 4.32 8.24 -27.20
N PRO A 218 3.09 8.32 -27.76
CA PRO A 218 2.10 7.28 -27.53
C PRO A 218 2.48 5.98 -28.25
N ASN A 219 1.85 4.88 -27.84
CA ASN A 219 1.84 3.63 -28.60
C ASN A 219 0.74 3.66 -29.68
N ASN A 220 0.57 2.55 -30.41
CA ASN A 220 -0.38 2.48 -31.53
C ASN A 220 -1.78 1.98 -31.14
N ILE A 221 -2.10 1.90 -29.84
CA ILE A 221 -3.39 1.40 -29.36
C ILE A 221 -4.35 2.58 -29.20
N LEU A 222 -5.50 2.50 -29.86
CA LEU A 222 -6.59 3.48 -29.74
C LEU A 222 -7.62 2.98 -28.73
N ASP A 223 -8.10 3.90 -27.89
CA ASP A 223 -9.26 3.65 -27.05
C ASP A 223 -10.58 3.95 -27.76
N GLN A 224 -11.70 3.79 -27.04
CA GLN A 224 -13.06 4.02 -27.57
C GLN A 224 -13.34 5.46 -28.02
N ASN A 225 -12.52 6.43 -27.60
CA ASN A 225 -12.61 7.84 -27.97
C ASN A 225 -11.57 8.22 -29.04
N GLU A 226 -10.94 7.21 -29.67
CA GLU A 226 -9.90 7.39 -30.69
C GLU A 226 -8.65 8.12 -30.16
N TRP A 227 -8.36 8.00 -28.86
CA TRP A 227 -7.12 8.53 -28.26
C TRP A 227 -6.06 7.44 -28.16
N LEU A 228 -4.81 7.81 -28.48
CA LEU A 228 -3.68 6.90 -28.36
C LEU A 228 -3.24 6.73 -26.90
N ALA A 229 -2.85 5.51 -26.55
CA ALA A 229 -2.37 5.12 -25.23
C ALA A 229 -0.85 5.34 -25.04
N PHE A 230 -0.34 5.20 -23.81
CA PHE A 230 1.07 5.42 -23.48
C PHE A 230 1.63 4.30 -22.59
N ASP A 231 2.77 3.77 -23.02
CA ASP A 231 3.60 2.87 -22.20
C ASP A 231 4.50 3.67 -21.24
N HIS A 232 5.40 2.99 -20.52
CA HIS A 232 6.31 3.61 -19.55
C HIS A 232 7.73 2.98 -19.61
N SER A 233 8.28 2.84 -20.82
CA SER A 233 9.53 2.15 -21.11
C SER A 233 10.69 3.04 -21.57
N ASP A 234 10.46 4.34 -21.81
CA ASP A 234 11.48 5.29 -22.29
C ASP A 234 12.05 6.18 -21.16
N SER A 235 12.92 7.13 -21.49
CA SER A 235 13.50 8.04 -20.50
C SER A 235 12.51 9.06 -19.93
N ASN A 236 11.42 9.36 -20.64
CA ASN A 236 10.38 10.26 -20.17
C ASN A 236 9.55 9.61 -19.06
N SER A 237 9.44 8.27 -19.05
CA SER A 237 8.78 7.55 -17.96
C SER A 237 9.50 7.64 -16.62
N LEU A 238 10.75 8.12 -16.59
CA LEU A 238 11.46 8.42 -15.34
C LEU A 238 11.01 9.73 -14.68
N ARG A 239 10.22 10.56 -15.39
CA ARG A 239 9.72 11.84 -14.88
C ARG A 239 8.46 11.60 -14.06
N ALA A 240 8.58 11.71 -12.75
CA ALA A 240 7.48 11.61 -11.80
C ALA A 240 7.44 12.85 -10.90
N TRP A 241 6.36 12.99 -10.15
CA TRP A 241 6.20 14.03 -9.12
C TRP A 241 6.02 13.39 -7.75
N THR A 242 6.19 14.16 -6.68
CA THR A 242 5.78 13.74 -5.34
C THR A 242 5.11 14.91 -4.64
N ALA A 243 3.96 14.64 -4.03
CA ALA A 243 3.30 15.59 -3.14
C ALA A 243 3.47 15.12 -1.69
N MET A 244 3.77 16.06 -0.81
CA MET A 244 3.83 15.84 0.63
C MET A 244 2.92 16.84 1.33
N ALA A 245 2.23 16.40 2.38
CA ALA A 245 1.41 17.28 3.21
C ALA A 245 1.31 16.73 4.64
N GLY A 246 0.93 17.60 5.58
CA GLY A 246 0.66 17.22 6.97
C GLY A 246 1.78 17.55 7.95
N SER A 247 1.79 16.86 9.08
CA SER A 247 2.74 17.12 10.17
C SER A 247 4.19 17.01 9.70
N GLY A 248 5.06 17.90 10.15
CA GLY A 248 6.48 17.90 9.77
C GLY A 248 6.79 18.28 8.31
N ILE A 249 5.79 18.58 7.48
CA ILE A 249 6.00 18.97 6.09
C ILE A 249 5.83 20.49 5.93
N PRO A 250 6.85 21.22 5.41
CA PRO A 250 6.70 22.64 5.10
C PRO A 250 5.58 22.92 4.08
N ALA A 251 4.74 23.91 4.35
CA ALA A 251 3.61 24.26 3.49
C ALA A 251 3.99 25.27 2.41
N GLY A 252 3.28 25.21 1.26
CA GLY A 252 3.38 26.21 0.20
C GLY A 252 4.66 26.17 -0.62
N LEU A 253 5.39 25.05 -0.59
CA LEU A 253 6.63 24.88 -1.33
C LEU A 253 6.42 24.07 -2.61
N SER A 254 7.17 24.44 -3.65
CA SER A 254 7.34 23.67 -4.88
C SER A 254 8.83 23.61 -5.17
N VAL A 255 9.37 22.39 -5.26
CA VAL A 255 10.81 22.14 -5.42
C VAL A 255 11.03 21.39 -6.72
N GLY A 256 11.98 21.87 -7.51
CA GLY A 256 12.26 21.35 -8.84
C GLY A 256 11.24 21.80 -9.90
N SER A 257 11.50 21.41 -11.14
CA SER A 257 10.60 21.60 -12.28
C SER A 257 10.95 20.60 -13.38
N GLU A 258 10.17 20.61 -14.46
CA GLU A 258 10.48 19.83 -15.65
C GLU A 258 11.89 20.11 -16.22
N ALA A 259 12.34 21.36 -16.15
CA ALA A 259 13.65 21.79 -16.65
C ALA A 259 14.78 21.66 -15.60
N ASN A 260 14.43 21.56 -14.32
CA ASN A 260 15.36 21.39 -13.20
C ASN A 260 14.82 20.32 -12.24
N PRO A 261 14.90 19.03 -12.61
CA PRO A 261 14.34 17.96 -11.80
C PRO A 261 15.09 17.83 -10.48
N VAL A 262 14.34 17.72 -9.38
CA VAL A 262 14.87 17.52 -8.02
C VAL A 262 14.17 16.31 -7.41
N GLY A 263 14.93 15.49 -6.69
CA GLY A 263 14.44 14.30 -6.02
C GLY A 263 14.31 13.06 -6.91
N ARG A 264 14.02 11.93 -6.28
CA ARG A 264 13.85 10.61 -6.88
C ARG A 264 12.67 9.89 -6.23
N VAL A 265 12.05 8.95 -6.94
CA VAL A 265 10.98 8.08 -6.36
C VAL A 265 11.49 7.34 -5.11
N SER A 266 12.77 6.94 -5.09
CA SER A 266 13.38 6.31 -3.93
C SER A 266 13.50 7.23 -2.70
N ASP A 267 13.50 8.55 -2.90
CA ASP A 267 13.62 9.52 -1.81
C ASP A 267 12.36 9.52 -0.92
N SER A 268 11.21 9.13 -1.46
CA SER A 268 9.98 8.96 -0.67
C SER A 268 10.16 7.93 0.45
N MET A 269 10.89 6.84 0.20
CA MET A 269 11.21 5.85 1.23
C MET A 269 12.10 6.44 2.32
N MET A 270 13.15 7.17 1.94
CA MET A 270 14.04 7.81 2.93
C MET A 270 13.35 8.93 3.70
N THR A 271 12.35 9.59 3.09
CA THR A 271 11.52 10.59 3.77
C THR A 271 10.66 9.96 4.86
N VAL A 272 10.09 8.77 4.61
CA VAL A 272 9.39 7.99 5.65
C VAL A 272 10.35 7.64 6.79
N ALA A 273 11.56 7.17 6.47
CA ALA A 273 12.58 6.85 7.47
C ALA A 273 12.97 8.09 8.31
N ASP A 274 13.03 9.27 7.68
CA ASP A 274 13.34 10.55 8.34
C ASP A 274 12.22 10.98 9.29
N LEU A 275 10.97 11.02 8.80
CA LEU A 275 9.80 11.39 9.58
C LEU A 275 9.57 10.47 10.79
N LEU A 276 9.93 9.19 10.66
CA LEU A 276 9.81 8.18 11.72
C LEU A 276 11.11 8.02 12.53
N GLY A 277 12.12 8.86 12.31
CA GLY A 277 13.30 8.95 13.16
C GLY A 277 14.29 7.79 13.06
N VAL A 278 14.29 7.05 11.94
CA VAL A 278 15.20 5.92 11.68
C VAL A 278 16.17 6.17 10.51
N LYS A 279 16.22 7.40 9.98
CA LYS A 279 17.08 7.77 8.84
C LYS A 279 18.56 7.36 9.04
N PRO A 280 19.22 7.63 10.19
CA PRO A 280 20.62 7.26 10.40
C PRO A 280 20.87 5.74 10.31
N GLU A 281 19.99 4.93 10.87
CA GLU A 281 20.08 3.47 10.88
C GLU A 281 19.86 2.88 9.49
N VAL A 282 18.93 3.45 8.72
CA VAL A 282 18.70 3.06 7.31
C VAL A 282 19.91 3.41 6.45
N GLN A 283 20.50 4.60 6.63
CA GLN A 283 21.74 4.98 5.93
C GLN A 283 22.91 4.07 6.31
N ALA A 284 23.08 3.78 7.60
CA ALA A 284 24.14 2.90 8.10
C ALA A 284 24.02 1.46 7.61
N ALA A 285 22.80 1.00 7.28
CA ALA A 285 22.57 -0.31 6.68
C ALA A 285 23.19 -0.46 5.29
N GLY A 286 23.47 0.65 4.58
CA GLY A 286 24.25 0.64 3.33
C GLY A 286 23.59 -0.02 2.12
N MET A 287 22.26 -0.22 2.15
CA MET A 287 21.50 -0.96 1.11
C MET A 287 20.52 -0.07 0.31
N ILE A 288 20.58 1.25 0.51
CA ILE A 288 19.76 2.21 -0.23
C ILE A 288 20.28 2.41 -1.65
N ALA A 289 19.39 2.72 -2.61
CA ALA A 289 19.80 3.02 -3.97
C ALA A 289 20.74 4.26 -4.00
N PRO A 290 21.83 4.26 -4.78
CA PRO A 290 22.80 5.36 -4.78
C PRO A 290 22.16 6.71 -5.07
N GLY A 291 22.46 7.72 -4.25
CA GLY A 291 21.91 9.08 -4.38
C GLY A 291 20.51 9.26 -3.81
N THR A 292 19.95 8.25 -3.14
CA THR A 292 18.70 8.40 -2.39
C THR A 292 18.93 9.22 -1.12
N MET A 293 18.05 10.17 -0.84
CA MET A 293 18.02 10.97 0.39
C MET A 293 16.59 11.30 0.80
N SER A 294 16.38 11.94 1.95
CA SER A 294 15.03 12.43 2.30
C SER A 294 14.65 13.58 1.36
N LEU A 295 13.40 13.64 0.93
CA LEU A 295 12.86 14.79 0.20
C LEU A 295 12.91 16.07 1.05
N LEU A 296 12.91 15.93 2.38
CA LEU A 296 13.10 17.06 3.30
C LEU A 296 14.52 17.61 3.27
N ASP A 297 15.51 16.80 2.88
CA ASP A 297 16.90 17.26 2.70
C ASP A 297 17.10 18.02 1.37
N GLN A 298 16.07 18.03 0.49
CA GLN A 298 16.08 18.73 -0.80
C GLN A 298 15.43 20.14 -0.74
N ILE A 299 14.83 20.50 0.40
CA ILE A 299 14.13 21.76 0.66
C ILE A 299 15.10 22.76 1.30
#